data_AF-A0A3D5E7H1-F1
#
_entry.id   AF-A0A3D5E7H1-F1
#
_cell.length_a   1.000
_cell.length_b   1.000
_cell.length_c   1.000
_cell.angle_alpha   90.00
_cell.angle_beta   90.00
_cell.angle_gamma   90.00
#
_symmetry.space_group_name_H-M   'P 1'
#
loop_
_entity.id
_entity.type
_entity.pdbx_description
1 polymer ?
#
loop_
_entity_poly.entity_id
_entity_poly.type
_entity_poly.pdbx_seq_one_letter_code
_entity_poly.pdbx_strand_id
1 'polypeptide(L)' 'MLEAQNLTDKQFAALKEYYVDRIVDNMSTKDLVRYVTDDMQEWIDKLTFNDALVEIEEYFDEYFTETIDEVIENVN' A
#
# COMPACT_ATOMS: atom_id res chain seq x y z
N MET A 1 -16.60 -31.33 3.29
CA MET A 1 -16.80 -29.97 3.86
C MET A 1 -17.55 -29.98 5.21
N LEU A 2 -17.37 -31.03 6.04
CA LEU A 2 -17.94 -31.07 7.40
C LEU A 2 -17.04 -30.34 8.41
N GLU A 3 -15.73 -30.33 8.18
CA GLU A 3 -14.74 -29.72 9.09
C GLU A 3 -14.78 -28.18 9.07
N ALA A 4 -15.05 -27.57 7.91
CA ALA A 4 -15.15 -26.11 7.77
C ALA A 4 -16.36 -25.51 8.50
N GLN A 5 -17.41 -26.30 8.77
CA GLN A 5 -18.64 -25.82 9.43
C GLN A 5 -18.50 -25.70 10.96
N ASN A 6 -17.42 -26.21 11.55
CA ASN A 6 -17.21 -26.25 13.00
C ASN A 6 -16.07 -25.35 13.48
N LEU A 7 -15.58 -24.44 12.64
CA LEU A 7 -14.56 -23.48 13.07
C LEU A 7 -15.16 -22.50 14.08
N THR A 8 -14.49 -22.33 15.21
CA THR A 8 -14.74 -21.17 16.08
C THR A 8 -14.32 -19.88 15.38
N ASP A 9 -14.85 -18.74 15.83
CA ASP A 9 -14.47 -17.42 15.29
C ASP A 9 -12.95 -17.19 15.31
N LYS A 10 -12.27 -17.64 16.38
CA LYS A 10 -10.82 -17.55 16.51
C LYS A 10 -10.08 -18.40 15.47
N GLN A 11 -10.54 -19.63 15.23
CA GLN A 11 -9.93 -20.50 14.22
C GLN A 11 -10.16 -19.97 12.81
N PHE A 12 -11.35 -19.42 12.53
CA PHE A 12 -11.65 -18.83 11.24
C PHE A 12 -10.86 -17.54 11.00
N ALA A 13 -10.66 -16.71 12.04
CA ALA A 13 -9.77 -15.56 11.96
C ALA A 13 -8.33 -15.96 11.60
N ALA A 14 -7.76 -16.95 12.32
CA ALA A 14 -6.42 -17.46 12.05
C ALA A 14 -6.30 -18.07 10.63
N LEU A 15 -7.35 -18.72 10.14
CA LEU A 15 -7.36 -19.26 8.77
C LEU A 15 -7.31 -18.15 7.72
N LYS A 16 -7.98 -17.01 7.94
CA LYS A 16 -7.91 -15.85 7.03
C LYS A 16 -6.51 -15.24 7.00
N GLU A 17 -5.89 -15.06 8.17
CA GLU A 17 -4.51 -14.57 8.27
C GLU A 17 -3.55 -15.50 7.52
N TYR A 18 -3.61 -16.81 7.80
CA TYR A 18 -2.79 -17.80 7.12
C TYR A 18 -3.01 -17.83 5.60
N TYR A 19 -4.24 -17.64 5.15
CA TYR A 19 -4.56 -17.57 3.72
C TYR A 19 -3.90 -16.34 3.05
N VAL A 20 -3.96 -15.17 3.69
CA VAL A 20 -3.32 -13.94 3.20
C VAL A 20 -1.80 -14.11 3.17
N ASP A 21 -1.20 -14.64 4.24
CA ASP A 21 0.24 -14.90 4.30
C ASP A 21 0.67 -15.78 3.12
N ARG A 22 -0.08 -16.85 2.83
CA ARG A 22 0.22 -17.75 1.71
C ARG A 22 0.04 -17.12 0.34
N ILE A 23 -0.89 -16.17 0.19
CA ILE A 23 -0.99 -15.41 -1.05
C ILE A 23 0.29 -14.58 -1.23
N VAL A 24 0.68 -13.81 -0.22
CA VAL A 24 1.86 -12.92 -0.26
C VAL A 24 3.16 -13.70 -0.46
N ASP A 25 3.36 -14.79 0.28
CA ASP A 25 4.54 -15.67 0.18
C ASP A 25 4.73 -16.25 -1.23
N ASN A 26 3.62 -16.49 -1.94
CA ASN A 26 3.65 -17.04 -3.29
C ASN A 26 3.65 -15.96 -4.38
N MET A 27 3.56 -14.67 -4.03
CA MET A 27 3.70 -13.60 -5.01
C MET A 27 5.15 -13.49 -5.46
N SER A 28 5.34 -13.17 -6.74
CA SER A 28 6.64 -12.70 -7.17
C SER A 28 6.93 -11.33 -6.53
N THR A 29 8.21 -11.01 -6.29
CA THR A 29 8.58 -9.68 -5.80
C THR A 29 8.04 -8.56 -6.69
N LYS A 30 7.97 -8.80 -8.00
CA LYS A 30 7.40 -7.83 -8.96
C LYS A 30 5.91 -7.60 -8.73
N ASP A 31 5.14 -8.68 -8.50
CA ASP A 31 3.71 -8.57 -8.24
C ASP A 31 3.42 -7.92 -6.89
N LEU A 32 4.23 -8.26 -5.87
CA LEU A 32 4.16 -7.63 -4.55
C LEU A 32 4.44 -6.13 -4.64
N VAL A 33 5.52 -5.73 -5.32
CA VAL A 33 5.86 -4.31 -5.54
C VAL A 33 4.71 -3.61 -6.24
N ARG A 34 4.16 -4.18 -7.32
CA ARG A 34 3.00 -3.59 -8.01
C ARG A 34 1.82 -3.40 -7.06
N TYR A 35 1.46 -4.43 -6.29
CA TYR A 35 0.31 -4.35 -5.38
C TYR A 35 0.48 -3.22 -4.35
N VAL A 36 1.67 -3.10 -3.75
CA VAL A 36 1.96 -2.04 -2.77
C VAL A 36 2.02 -0.67 -3.44
N THR A 37 2.63 -0.55 -4.62
CA THR A 37 2.68 0.72 -5.37
C THR A 37 1.28 1.20 -5.73
N ASP A 38 0.42 0.31 -6.23
CA ASP A 38 -0.95 0.66 -6.60
C ASP A 38 -1.75 1.09 -5.37
N ASP A 39 -1.61 0.40 -4.23
CA ASP A 39 -2.29 0.75 -2.96
C ASP A 39 -1.80 2.10 -2.41
N MET A 40 -0.49 2.37 -2.46
CA MET A 40 0.08 3.65 -2.06
C MET A 40 -0.37 4.80 -2.96
N GLN A 41 -0.44 4.57 -4.28
CA GLN A 41 -0.96 5.56 -5.23
C GLN A 41 -2.44 5.85 -4.97
N GLU A 42 -3.25 4.81 -4.76
CA GLU A 42 -4.68 4.99 -4.46
C GLU A 42 -4.88 5.74 -3.13
N TRP A 43 -4.02 5.49 -2.14
CA TRP A 43 -4.05 6.20 -0.87
C TRP A 43 -3.75 7.70 -1.05
N ILE A 44 -2.64 8.07 -1.71
CA ILE A 44 -2.28 9.49 -1.89
C ILE A 44 -3.31 10.22 -2.76
N ASP A 45 -3.89 9.55 -3.77
CA ASP A 45 -4.92 10.11 -4.67
C ASP A 45 -6.25 10.40 -3.94
N LYS A 46 -6.52 9.72 -2.81
CA LYS A 46 -7.71 9.96 -1.98
C LYS A 46 -7.59 11.18 -1.07
N LEU A 47 -6.38 11.70 -0.86
CA LEU A 47 -6.15 12.85 -0.01
C LEU A 47 -6.61 14.14 -0.71
N THR A 48 -6.94 15.16 0.09
CA THR A 48 -7.12 16.50 -0.49
C THR A 48 -5.77 17.05 -0.92
N PHE A 49 -5.76 18.06 -1.80
CA PHE A 49 -4.50 18.70 -2.22
C PHE A 49 -3.64 19.14 -1.03
N ASN A 50 -4.23 19.77 -0.02
CA ASN A 50 -3.48 20.22 1.15
C ASN A 50 -2.94 19.05 1.98
N ASP A 51 -3.74 18.01 2.20
CA ASP A 51 -3.31 16.84 2.98
C ASP A 51 -2.18 16.10 2.25
N ALA A 52 -2.31 15.89 0.93
CA ALA A 52 -1.25 15.29 0.13
C ALA A 52 0.03 16.15 0.14
N LEU A 53 -0.10 17.47 0.06
CA LEU A 53 1.05 18.36 0.07
C LEU A 53 1.82 18.29 1.40
N VAL A 54 1.11 18.20 2.53
CA VAL A 54 1.73 18.01 3.85
C VAL A 54 2.47 16.68 3.91
N GLU A 55 1.85 15.57 3.49
CA GLU A 55 2.50 14.25 3.48
C GLU A 55 3.77 14.24 2.60
N ILE A 56 3.72 14.89 1.43
CA ILE A 56 4.86 14.99 0.50
C ILE A 56 5.96 15.89 1.10
N GLU A 57 5.60 17.04 1.67
CA GLU A 57 6.55 17.95 2.34
C GLU A 57 7.23 17.27 3.52
N GLU A 58 6.48 16.54 4.36
CA GLU A 58 7.04 15.78 5.48
C GLU A 58 7.96 14.64 5.04
N TYR A 59 7.67 13.98 3.91
CA TYR A 59 8.52 12.90 3.38
C TYR A 59 9.84 13.41 2.80
N PHE A 60 9.79 14.48 2.01
CA PHE A 60 10.99 15.05 1.37
C PHE A 60 11.75 16.03 2.27
N ASP A 61 11.10 16.57 3.29
CA ASP A 61 11.66 17.46 4.32
C ASP A 61 12.49 18.59 3.67
N GLU A 62 13.80 18.65 3.95
CA GLU A 62 14.69 19.69 3.41
C GLU A 62 14.80 19.68 1.87
N TYR A 63 14.49 18.56 1.21
CA TYR A 63 14.54 18.40 -0.25
C TYR A 63 13.22 18.71 -0.95
N PHE A 64 12.18 19.11 -0.22
CA PHE A 64 10.84 19.29 -0.81
C PHE A 64 10.82 20.29 -1.97
N THR A 65 11.51 21.44 -1.82
CA THR A 65 11.56 22.44 -2.90
C THR A 65 12.33 21.95 -4.13
N GLU A 66 13.50 21.34 -3.93
CA GLU A 66 14.30 20.78 -5.03
C GLU A 66 13.53 19.68 -5.77
N THR A 67 12.76 18.86 -5.04
CA THR A 67 11.92 17.81 -5.60
C THR A 67 10.81 18.39 -6.48
N ILE A 68 10.16 19.48 -6.06
CA ILE A 68 9.15 20.16 -6.88
C ILE A 68 9.77 20.68 -8.18
N ASP A 69 10.93 21.34 -8.08
CA ASP A 69 11.63 21.89 -9.24
C ASP A 69 11.99 20.77 -10.23
N GLU A 70 12.53 19.64 -9.75
CA GLU A 70 12.83 18.46 -10.58
C GLU A 70 11.58 17.92 -11.28
N VAL A 71 10.45 17.81 -10.57
CA VAL A 71 9.19 17.34 -11.17
C VAL A 71 8.71 18.30 -12.27
N ILE A 72 8.74 19.61 -12.03
CA ILE A 72 8.32 20.62 -13.03
C ILE A 72 9.22 20.56 -14.27
N GLU A 73 10.53 20.41 -14.10
CA GLU A 73 11.47 20.30 -15.24
C GLU A 73 11.23 19.05 -16.09
N ASN A 74 10.89 17.92 -15.45
CA ASN A 74 10.68 16.64 -16.11
C ASN A 74 9.26 16.44 -16.68
N VAL A 75 8.28 17.20 -16.20
CA VAL A 75 6.88 17.14 -16.62
C VAL A 75 6.50 18.46 -17.30
N ASN A 76 6.89 18.62 -18.56
CA ASN A 76 6.44 19.71 -19.43
C ASN A 76 5.16 19.35 -20.19
#